data_AF-A0A2G5VRC5-F1
#
_entry.id   AF-A0A2G5VRC5-F1
#
_cell.length_a   1.000
_cell.length_b   1.000
_cell.length_c   1.000
_cell.angle_alpha   90.00
_cell.angle_beta   90.00
_cell.angle_gamma   90.00
#
_symmetry.space_group_name_H-M   'P 1'
#
loop_
_entity.id
_entity.type
_entity.pdbx_description
1 polymer ?
#
loop_
_entity_poly.entity_id
_entity_poly.type
_entity_poly.pdbx_seq_one_letter_code
_entity_poly.pdbx_strand_id
1 'polypeptide(L)'
;MRYGKEYQKMIINGMKIRIRMKDGKLTVVGNFRSPKTPLLVFLEHLEEFCRFSRPCVTLNLDHFADYSILLDYFPFTNLKTLCIRSKQKSVPSEELNRLMSHFEVSEYVKFCILNDKDFKLDNSIRFRLSDCLDIRNAVCLSPETFLNSSECSKIEIFGADFKPEVYEQFVSNWYHSTNQLLDYVSSWDKPRHEVSNFDKFQPMLWDPQRRSQYYNDYHGGFDIKRIDGKVATVGYRYFQASNSEDNEPPKPHMFEEYDRVSRVSNSEDNDEEEEIEDVIVVPEGVVDEYNTKQRYIEYHKRQRKEGRCSFMMIVW
;
A
#
# COMPACT_ATOMS: atom_id res chain seq x y z
N MET A 1 -24.33 15.94 25.31
CA MET A 1 -25.60 16.30 24.61
C MET A 1 -26.06 15.10 23.78
N ARG A 2 -27.35 14.99 23.41
CA ARG A 2 -27.80 14.03 22.38
C ARG A 2 -27.63 14.67 20.99
N TYR A 3 -26.76 14.12 20.15
CA TYR A 3 -26.55 14.59 18.78
C TYR A 3 -27.41 13.79 17.81
N GLY A 4 -28.19 14.48 16.96
CA GLY A 4 -29.02 13.87 15.92
C GLY A 4 -28.32 13.77 14.57
N LYS A 5 -29.06 13.35 13.53
CA LYS A 5 -28.56 13.23 12.14
C LYS A 5 -28.12 14.58 11.51
N GLU A 6 -28.56 15.70 12.09
CA GLU A 6 -28.32 17.05 11.58
C GLU A 6 -27.02 17.68 12.10
N TYR A 7 -26.50 18.66 11.36
CA TYR A 7 -25.39 19.49 11.83
C TYR A 7 -25.88 20.54 12.83
N GLN A 8 -25.41 20.47 14.07
CA GLN A 8 -25.51 21.58 15.00
C GLN A 8 -24.65 22.74 14.49
N LYS A 9 -25.22 23.95 14.49
CA LYS A 9 -24.55 25.18 14.10
C LYS A 9 -24.02 25.86 15.36
N MET A 10 -22.72 26.10 15.42
CA MET A 10 -22.07 26.83 16.50
C MET A 10 -21.37 28.07 15.95
N ILE A 11 -21.19 29.08 16.81
CA ILE A 11 -20.37 30.25 16.50
C ILE A 11 -19.25 30.28 17.54
N ILE A 12 -18.02 30.07 17.09
CA ILE A 12 -16.81 30.19 17.92
C ILE A 12 -16.02 31.39 17.38
N ASN A 13 -15.85 32.43 18.19
CA ASN A 13 -15.20 33.70 17.85
C ASN A 13 -15.55 34.22 16.44
N GLY A 14 -16.86 34.27 16.16
CA GLY A 14 -17.43 34.74 14.88
C GLY A 14 -17.50 33.69 13.76
N MET A 15 -16.70 32.61 13.81
CA MET A 15 -16.75 31.56 12.80
C MET A 15 -17.99 30.67 12.96
N LYS A 16 -18.79 30.58 11.89
CA LYS A 16 -19.94 29.66 11.79
C LYS A 16 -19.43 28.25 11.51
N ILE A 17 -19.34 27.43 12.57
CA ILE A 17 -18.97 26.02 12.52
C ILE A 17 -20.24 25.16 12.42
N ARG A 18 -20.17 24.07 11.66
CA ARG A 18 -21.20 23.02 11.62
C ARG A 18 -20.61 21.73 12.16
N ILE A 19 -21.12 21.23 13.28
CA ILE A 19 -20.66 20.02 13.96
C ILE A 19 -21.74 18.94 13.89
N ARG A 20 -21.39 17.72 13.50
CA ARG A 20 -22.28 16.56 13.51
C ARG A 20 -21.54 15.32 14.00
N MET A 21 -21.97 14.77 15.14
CA MET A 21 -21.65 13.38 15.49
C MET A 21 -22.60 12.45 14.76
N LYS A 22 -22.08 11.48 14.00
CA LYS A 22 -22.86 10.40 13.38
C LYS A 22 -22.04 9.11 13.42
N ASP A 23 -22.63 8.01 13.87
CA ASP A 23 -22.00 6.68 13.93
C ASP A 23 -20.61 6.70 14.62
N GLY A 24 -20.50 7.44 15.74
CA GLY A 24 -19.24 7.66 16.48
C GLY A 24 -18.27 8.67 15.84
N LYS A 25 -18.50 9.11 14.60
CA LYS A 25 -17.60 10.01 13.85
C LYS A 25 -18.03 11.46 13.98
N LEU A 26 -17.11 12.34 14.38
CA LEU A 26 -17.28 13.78 14.37
C LEU A 26 -17.00 14.33 12.97
N THR A 27 -18.01 14.93 12.34
CA THR A 27 -17.82 15.76 11.14
C THR A 27 -17.87 17.24 11.56
N VAL A 28 -16.77 17.97 11.37
CA VAL A 28 -16.73 19.43 11.55
C VAL A 28 -16.51 20.11 10.20
N VAL A 29 -17.35 21.10 9.90
CA VAL A 29 -17.30 21.89 8.67
C VAL A 29 -17.35 23.37 9.04
N GLY A 30 -16.23 24.06 8.86
CA GLY A 30 -16.08 25.52 9.04
C GLY A 30 -15.46 26.16 7.80
N ASN A 31 -15.55 27.49 7.67
CA ASN A 31 -14.85 28.23 6.62
C ASN A 31 -13.46 28.66 7.14
N PHE A 32 -12.52 27.73 7.19
CA PHE A 32 -11.17 27.94 7.75
C PHE A 32 -10.23 28.78 6.85
N ARG A 33 -10.76 29.49 5.85
CA ARG A 33 -9.95 30.23 4.85
C ARG A 33 -9.32 31.52 5.40
N SER A 34 -9.93 32.16 6.39
CA SER A 34 -9.38 33.32 7.12
C SER A 34 -10.30 33.71 8.30
N PRO A 35 -9.78 34.25 9.42
CA PRO A 35 -8.36 34.32 9.79
C PRO A 35 -7.88 33.03 10.47
N LYS A 36 -6.62 32.98 10.94
CA LYS A 36 -6.08 31.82 11.69
C LYS A 36 -6.83 31.57 13.01
N THR A 37 -7.20 32.63 13.72
CA THR A 37 -7.65 32.58 15.13
C THR A 37 -8.86 31.66 15.40
N PRO A 38 -9.92 31.62 14.57
CA PRO A 38 -11.03 30.71 14.80
C PRO A 38 -10.69 29.22 14.62
N LEU A 39 -9.66 28.89 13.83
CA LEU A 39 -9.15 27.51 13.76
C LEU A 39 -8.33 27.17 15.01
N LEU A 40 -7.46 28.07 15.48
CA LEU A 40 -6.72 27.91 16.74
C LEU A 40 -7.68 27.61 17.90
N VAL A 41 -8.65 28.49 18.12
CA VAL A 41 -9.63 28.36 19.23
C VAL A 41 -10.50 27.10 19.08
N PHE A 42 -10.77 26.64 17.87
CA PHE A 42 -11.46 25.36 17.67
C PHE A 42 -10.57 24.16 18.00
N LEU A 43 -9.27 24.20 17.70
CA LEU A 43 -8.31 23.13 18.04
C LEU A 43 -8.05 23.08 19.55
N GLU A 44 -7.87 24.23 20.21
CA GLU A 44 -7.69 24.36 21.67
C GLU A 44 -8.80 23.66 22.47
N HIS A 45 -10.06 23.83 22.05
CA HIS A 45 -11.23 23.24 22.72
C HIS A 45 -11.58 21.83 22.20
N LEU A 46 -10.82 21.29 21.23
CA LEU A 46 -11.20 20.07 20.52
C LEU A 46 -11.21 18.84 21.44
N GLU A 47 -10.29 18.76 22.40
CA GLU A 47 -10.28 17.67 23.39
C GLU A 47 -11.48 17.74 24.33
N GLU A 48 -11.80 18.94 24.83
CA GLU A 48 -12.94 19.17 25.74
C GLU A 48 -14.28 18.76 25.11
N PHE A 49 -14.49 19.13 23.85
CA PHE A 49 -15.71 18.79 23.10
C PHE A 49 -15.86 17.29 22.84
N CYS A 50 -14.75 16.54 22.80
CA CYS A 50 -14.73 15.21 22.18
C CYS A 50 -14.46 14.06 23.15
N ARG A 51 -13.52 14.24 24.10
CA ARG A 51 -13.05 13.18 25.02
C ARG A 51 -12.71 11.85 24.33
N PHE A 52 -12.10 11.91 23.14
CA PHE A 52 -11.71 10.72 22.39
C PHE A 52 -10.51 10.04 23.03
N SER A 53 -10.68 8.81 23.52
CA SER A 53 -9.58 8.02 24.11
C SER A 53 -8.52 7.56 23.10
N ARG A 54 -8.94 7.34 21.83
CA ARG A 54 -8.06 7.16 20.66
C ARG A 54 -8.75 7.74 19.41
N PRO A 55 -8.47 8.98 19.00
CA PRO A 55 -9.14 9.62 17.86
C PRO A 55 -8.76 9.02 16.50
N CYS A 56 -9.70 9.09 15.55
CA CYS A 56 -9.48 8.82 14.13
C CYS A 56 -9.43 10.15 13.38
N VAL A 57 -8.27 10.51 12.81
CA VAL A 57 -8.03 11.82 12.19
C VAL A 57 -8.00 11.70 10.66
N THR A 58 -8.50 12.72 9.96
CA THR A 58 -8.37 12.84 8.50
C THR A 58 -8.09 14.29 8.10
N LEU A 59 -6.86 14.54 7.64
CA LEU A 59 -6.38 15.85 7.22
C LEU A 59 -6.51 15.99 5.70
N ASN A 60 -7.29 16.97 5.23
CA ASN A 60 -7.36 17.33 3.82
C ASN A 60 -6.53 18.59 3.57
N LEU A 61 -5.29 18.40 3.12
CA LEU A 61 -4.27 19.47 3.05
C LEU A 61 -4.63 20.55 2.02
N ASP A 62 -5.40 20.22 0.98
CA ASP A 62 -5.99 21.17 0.03
C ASP A 62 -6.85 22.29 0.69
N HIS A 63 -7.27 22.12 1.95
CA HIS A 63 -8.11 23.10 2.67
C HIS A 63 -7.35 24.02 3.63
N PHE A 64 -6.08 23.73 3.91
CA PHE A 64 -5.26 24.55 4.81
C PHE A 64 -4.53 25.62 4.00
N ALA A 65 -4.54 26.86 4.49
CA ALA A 65 -3.79 27.96 3.87
C ALA A 65 -2.28 27.87 4.17
N ASP A 66 -1.94 27.29 5.32
CA ASP A 66 -0.66 27.25 6.00
C ASP A 66 -0.69 26.01 6.92
N TYR A 67 0.38 25.24 6.99
CA TYR A 67 0.42 23.97 7.74
C TYR A 67 0.98 24.11 9.17
N SER A 68 1.64 25.22 9.51
CA SER A 68 2.12 25.50 10.88
C SER A 68 1.02 25.35 11.94
N ILE A 69 -0.21 25.73 11.58
CA ILE A 69 -1.39 25.64 12.47
C ILE A 69 -1.78 24.20 12.85
N LEU A 70 -1.31 23.19 12.11
CA LEU A 70 -1.46 21.78 12.48
C LEU A 70 -0.30 21.30 13.37
N LEU A 71 0.91 21.80 13.15
CA LEU A 71 2.10 21.44 13.93
C LEU A 71 2.04 22.02 15.34
N ASP A 72 1.68 23.30 15.44
CA ASP A 72 1.85 24.08 16.66
C ASP A 72 0.62 24.01 17.60
N TYR A 73 -0.54 23.54 17.11
CA TYR A 73 -1.83 23.61 17.83
C TYR A 73 -2.75 22.38 17.70
N PHE A 74 -2.41 21.33 16.96
CA PHE A 74 -3.28 20.15 16.87
C PHE A 74 -3.07 19.26 18.12
N PRO A 75 -4.08 19.09 19.00
CA PRO A 75 -3.84 18.60 20.36
C PRO A 75 -3.60 17.08 20.43
N PHE A 76 -4.22 16.32 19.52
CA PHE A 76 -4.11 14.86 19.54
C PHE A 76 -2.78 14.38 18.96
N THR A 77 -1.81 14.06 19.83
CA THR A 77 -0.58 13.35 19.43
C THR A 77 -0.82 11.84 19.26
N ASN A 78 -1.60 11.24 20.16
CA ASN A 78 -1.89 9.81 20.20
C ASN A 78 -3.13 9.48 19.37
N LEU A 79 -2.95 8.76 18.25
CA LEU A 79 -4.00 8.49 17.27
C LEU A 79 -4.32 6.98 17.14
N LYS A 80 -5.59 6.67 16.92
CA LYS A 80 -6.02 5.36 16.43
C LYS A 80 -5.62 5.20 14.97
N THR A 81 -6.05 6.16 14.16
CA THR A 81 -5.87 6.14 12.70
C THR A 81 -5.59 7.55 12.18
N LEU A 82 -4.70 7.67 11.21
CA LEU A 82 -4.36 8.93 10.53
C LEU A 82 -4.54 8.79 9.03
N CYS A 83 -5.27 9.70 8.40
CA CYS A 83 -5.41 9.78 6.94
C CYS A 83 -5.03 11.17 6.44
N ILE A 84 -3.95 11.26 5.67
CA ILE A 84 -3.44 12.49 5.06
C ILE A 84 -3.70 12.44 3.56
N ARG A 85 -4.32 13.48 3.02
CA ARG A 85 -4.65 13.56 1.59
C ARG A 85 -4.46 14.97 1.02
N SER A 86 -4.01 15.03 -0.23
CA SER A 86 -3.88 16.24 -1.04
C SER A 86 -4.07 15.89 -2.52
N LYS A 87 -4.96 16.59 -3.21
CA LYS A 87 -5.24 16.42 -4.65
C LYS A 87 -4.67 17.53 -5.53
N GLN A 88 -4.38 18.68 -4.96
CA GLN A 88 -3.97 19.88 -5.70
C GLN A 88 -2.69 20.48 -5.12
N LYS A 89 -2.54 20.51 -3.80
CA LYS A 89 -1.36 21.07 -3.15
C LYS A 89 -0.19 20.08 -3.07
N SER A 90 0.99 20.56 -3.45
CA SER A 90 2.25 20.07 -2.90
C SER A 90 2.34 20.40 -1.40
N VAL A 91 3.08 19.58 -0.65
CA VAL A 91 3.26 19.68 0.79
C VAL A 91 4.77 19.56 1.06
N PRO A 92 5.44 20.66 1.47
CA PRO A 92 6.88 20.63 1.71
C PRO A 92 7.30 19.49 2.65
N SER A 93 8.34 18.75 2.26
CA SER A 93 8.83 17.57 3.00
C SER A 93 9.08 17.88 4.47
N GLU A 94 9.66 19.04 4.79
CA GLU A 94 9.91 19.47 6.17
C GLU A 94 8.62 19.56 7.00
N GLU A 95 7.57 20.19 6.48
CA GLU A 95 6.29 20.35 7.19
C GLU A 95 5.58 19.03 7.37
N LEU A 96 5.61 18.14 6.37
CA LEU A 96 4.99 16.81 6.47
C LEU A 96 5.81 15.86 7.36
N ASN A 97 7.13 15.95 7.36
CA ASN A 97 7.99 15.19 8.29
C ASN A 97 7.81 15.67 9.73
N ARG A 98 7.74 16.99 9.97
CA ARG A 98 7.36 17.55 11.29
C ARG A 98 5.96 17.08 11.73
N LEU A 99 5.00 17.01 10.80
CA LEU A 99 3.63 16.55 11.08
C LEU A 99 3.60 15.06 11.46
N MET A 100 4.39 14.23 10.77
CA MET A 100 4.48 12.80 11.08
C MET A 100 5.22 12.52 12.40
N SER A 101 6.26 13.30 12.73
CA SER A 101 6.94 13.22 14.03
C SER A 101 6.09 13.68 15.22
N HIS A 102 4.96 14.37 14.99
CA HIS A 102 4.01 14.79 16.03
C HIS A 102 2.98 13.71 16.38
N PHE A 103 2.81 12.68 15.53
CA PHE A 103 1.73 11.70 15.65
C PHE A 103 2.24 10.28 15.98
N GLU A 104 1.87 9.79 17.15
CA GLU A 104 1.98 8.37 17.49
C GLU A 104 0.70 7.66 17.04
N VAL A 105 0.77 6.91 15.93
CA VAL A 105 -0.38 6.21 15.33
C VAL A 105 -0.29 4.70 15.59
N SER A 106 -1.38 4.10 16.07
CA SER A 106 -1.37 2.73 16.61
C SER A 106 -1.96 1.63 15.70
N GLU A 107 -2.90 1.97 14.80
CA GLU A 107 -3.60 0.95 13.99
C GLU A 107 -3.45 1.19 12.48
N TYR A 108 -3.79 2.37 11.96
CA TYR A 108 -3.88 2.60 10.51
C TYR A 108 -3.36 3.97 10.08
N VAL A 109 -2.47 4.02 9.07
CA VAL A 109 -1.98 5.25 8.44
C VAL A 109 -2.27 5.20 6.95
N LYS A 110 -2.87 6.26 6.40
CA LYS A 110 -3.10 6.42 4.95
C LYS A 110 -2.52 7.72 4.41
N PHE A 111 -1.73 7.64 3.35
CA PHE A 111 -1.28 8.77 2.54
C PHE A 111 -1.92 8.73 1.16
N CYS A 112 -2.40 9.88 0.68
CA CYS A 112 -2.99 10.07 -0.65
C CYS A 112 -2.60 11.46 -1.21
N ILE A 113 -1.34 11.62 -1.60
CA ILE A 113 -0.78 12.91 -2.05
C ILE A 113 -0.41 12.77 -3.54
N LEU A 114 -1.28 13.28 -4.42
CA LEU A 114 -1.26 12.90 -5.84
C LEU A 114 -0.25 13.67 -6.72
N ASN A 115 0.17 14.86 -6.31
CA ASN A 115 0.90 15.80 -7.19
C ASN A 115 2.34 16.07 -6.76
N ASP A 116 2.84 15.41 -5.72
CA ASP A 116 4.15 15.73 -5.14
C ASP A 116 5.22 14.72 -5.58
N LYS A 117 6.20 15.21 -6.36
CA LYS A 117 7.37 14.44 -6.82
C LYS A 117 8.61 14.70 -5.97
N ASP A 118 8.60 15.80 -5.21
CA ASP A 118 9.74 16.30 -4.45
C ASP A 118 9.58 15.99 -2.94
N PHE A 119 8.35 15.69 -2.50
CA PHE A 119 8.06 15.13 -1.19
C PHE A 119 8.91 13.86 -0.95
N LYS A 120 9.64 13.85 0.16
CA LYS A 120 10.31 12.66 0.69
C LYS A 120 10.02 12.52 2.19
N LEU A 121 9.50 11.35 2.56
CA LEU A 121 9.31 10.99 3.96
C LEU A 121 10.69 10.71 4.60
N ASP A 122 10.95 11.26 5.78
CA ASP A 122 12.24 11.13 6.45
C ASP A 122 12.49 9.71 6.98
N ASN A 123 13.70 9.18 6.79
CA ASN A 123 14.10 7.82 7.20
C ASN A 123 14.02 7.57 8.71
N SER A 124 13.90 8.62 9.54
CA SER A 124 13.63 8.54 10.98
C SER A 124 12.17 8.23 11.32
N ILE A 125 11.22 8.47 10.41
CA ILE A 125 9.81 8.09 10.59
C ILE A 125 9.69 6.56 10.53
N ARG A 126 9.06 5.97 11.56
CA ARG A 126 8.84 4.52 11.66
C ARG A 126 7.37 4.22 11.88
N PHE A 127 6.88 3.17 11.25
CA PHE A 127 5.49 2.74 11.32
C PHE A 127 5.36 1.44 12.12
N ARG A 128 4.52 1.47 13.16
CA ARG A 128 4.29 0.37 14.11
C ARG A 128 2.79 0.11 14.22
N LEU A 129 2.20 -0.35 13.12
CA LEU A 129 0.76 -0.32 12.89
C LEU A 129 0.14 -1.72 12.99
N SER A 130 -0.83 -1.87 13.90
CA SER A 130 -1.53 -3.15 14.12
C SER A 130 -2.62 -3.48 13.10
N ASP A 131 -2.91 -2.59 12.14
CA ASP A 131 -3.72 -2.89 10.95
C ASP A 131 -2.94 -2.64 9.65
N CYS A 132 -2.78 -1.41 9.15
CA CYS A 132 -2.18 -1.17 7.83
C CYS A 132 -1.47 0.18 7.64
N LEU A 133 -0.34 0.16 6.91
CA LEU A 133 0.31 1.31 6.27
C LEU A 133 -0.12 1.39 4.80
N ASP A 134 -0.87 2.42 4.41
CA ASP A 134 -1.51 2.56 3.09
C ASP A 134 -1.02 3.82 2.36
N ILE A 135 -0.13 3.68 1.38
CA ILE A 135 0.53 4.81 0.71
C ILE A 135 0.22 4.80 -0.78
N ARG A 136 -0.62 5.75 -1.21
CA ARG A 136 -0.97 5.98 -2.62
C ARG A 136 -0.15 7.13 -3.20
N ASN A 137 0.45 6.89 -4.37
CA ASN A 137 1.48 7.71 -5.03
C ASN A 137 2.81 7.71 -4.25
N ALA A 138 3.37 6.52 -4.05
CA ALA A 138 4.52 6.23 -3.19
C ALA A 138 5.91 6.59 -3.78
N VAL A 139 5.97 7.44 -4.81
CA VAL A 139 7.22 8.01 -5.36
C VAL A 139 8.02 8.76 -4.27
N CYS A 140 7.33 9.21 -3.23
CA CYS A 140 7.87 9.89 -2.06
C CYS A 140 8.48 9.00 -0.96
N LEU A 141 8.38 7.68 -1.09
CA LEU A 141 9.03 6.76 -0.15
C LEU A 141 10.50 6.56 -0.51
N SER A 142 11.36 6.62 0.51
CA SER A 142 12.69 6.06 0.42
C SER A 142 12.66 4.53 0.61
N PRO A 143 13.61 3.78 0.04
CA PRO A 143 13.78 2.36 0.33
C PRO A 143 13.89 2.07 1.83
N GLU A 144 14.62 2.90 2.57
CA GLU A 144 14.81 2.70 4.02
C GLU A 144 13.51 2.83 4.80
N THR A 145 12.61 3.76 4.43
CA THR A 145 11.31 3.91 5.11
C THR A 145 10.40 2.70 4.87
N PHE A 146 10.46 2.09 3.68
CA PHE A 146 9.76 0.84 3.40
C PHE A 146 10.37 -0.34 4.19
N LEU A 147 11.70 -0.49 4.20
CA LEU A 147 12.39 -1.52 4.98
C LEU A 147 12.10 -1.40 6.50
N ASN A 148 12.02 -0.18 7.01
CA ASN A 148 11.66 0.14 8.40
C ASN A 148 10.16 -0.08 8.72
N SER A 149 9.28 -0.24 7.73
CA SER A 149 7.84 -0.48 7.96
C SER A 149 7.48 -1.94 8.24
N SER A 150 8.46 -2.85 8.20
CA SER A 150 8.33 -4.30 8.48
C SER A 150 7.85 -4.66 9.90
N GLU A 151 7.63 -3.67 10.78
CA GLU A 151 6.97 -3.80 12.09
C GLU A 151 5.43 -3.61 12.03
N CYS A 152 4.85 -3.31 10.85
CA CYS A 152 3.40 -3.26 10.63
C CYS A 152 2.77 -4.65 10.38
N SER A 153 1.46 -4.79 10.59
CA SER A 153 0.70 -6.00 10.17
C SER A 153 0.49 -6.05 8.66
N LYS A 154 0.04 -4.95 8.04
CA LYS A 154 -0.15 -4.86 6.59
C LYS A 154 0.54 -3.63 6.00
N ILE A 155 1.04 -3.78 4.78
CA ILE A 155 1.68 -2.72 4.01
C ILE A 155 1.06 -2.71 2.59
N GLU A 156 0.48 -1.57 2.20
CA GLU A 156 -0.14 -1.34 0.90
C GLU A 156 0.49 -0.09 0.26
N ILE A 157 1.32 -0.29 -0.77
CA ILE A 157 2.12 0.76 -1.42
C ILE A 157 1.77 0.80 -2.90
N PHE A 158 1.52 1.99 -3.46
CA PHE A 158 1.06 2.15 -4.85
C PHE A 158 1.76 3.32 -5.55
N GLY A 159 2.40 3.04 -6.68
CA GLY A 159 3.23 3.97 -7.43
C GLY A 159 4.65 4.12 -6.84
N ALA A 160 5.22 3.08 -6.25
CA ALA A 160 6.62 3.10 -5.82
C ALA A 160 7.57 2.86 -7.00
N ASP A 161 8.82 3.33 -6.82
CA ASP A 161 9.87 3.36 -7.84
C ASP A 161 11.17 2.79 -7.26
N PHE A 162 11.04 1.72 -6.47
CA PHE A 162 12.17 0.98 -5.90
C PHE A 162 12.89 0.15 -6.98
N LYS A 163 13.99 -0.51 -6.60
CA LYS A 163 14.66 -1.54 -7.42
C LYS A 163 14.44 -2.93 -6.78
N PRO A 164 14.68 -4.05 -7.50
CA PRO A 164 14.38 -5.40 -7.00
C PRO A 164 15.07 -5.75 -5.67
N GLU A 165 16.28 -5.26 -5.45
CA GLU A 165 17.11 -5.51 -4.27
C GLU A 165 16.44 -4.97 -2.98
N VAL A 166 15.55 -3.97 -3.11
CA VAL A 166 14.76 -3.42 -2.00
C VAL A 166 13.73 -4.43 -1.49
N TYR A 167 13.11 -5.22 -2.38
CA TYR A 167 12.19 -6.30 -1.97
C TYR A 167 12.94 -7.52 -1.46
N GLU A 168 14.08 -7.85 -2.05
CA GLU A 168 14.97 -8.89 -1.52
C GLU A 168 15.46 -8.56 -0.11
N GLN A 169 15.83 -7.30 0.15
CA GLN A 169 16.23 -6.84 1.47
C GLN A 169 15.05 -6.80 2.44
N PHE A 170 13.82 -6.49 1.97
CA PHE A 170 12.62 -6.58 2.79
C PHE A 170 12.34 -8.02 3.23
N VAL A 171 12.38 -8.98 2.30
CA VAL A 171 12.20 -10.41 2.59
C VAL A 171 13.35 -10.93 3.46
N SER A 172 14.59 -10.48 3.23
CA SER A 172 15.75 -10.78 4.10
C SER A 172 15.53 -10.29 5.52
N ASN A 173 15.03 -9.06 5.68
CA ASN A 173 14.72 -8.49 7.00
C ASN A 173 13.63 -9.31 7.70
N TRP A 174 12.55 -9.68 7.01
CA TRP A 174 11.50 -10.53 7.58
C TRP A 174 12.00 -11.94 7.95
N TYR A 175 12.81 -12.55 7.09
CA TYR A 175 13.35 -13.91 7.27
C TYR A 175 14.30 -14.01 8.48
N HIS A 176 15.07 -12.96 8.77
CA HIS A 176 15.94 -12.89 9.95
C HIS A 176 15.27 -12.22 11.16
N SER A 177 14.03 -11.75 11.05
CA SER A 177 13.30 -11.06 12.11
C SER A 177 12.52 -12.03 13.00
N THR A 178 12.40 -11.66 14.28
CA THR A 178 11.49 -12.32 15.24
C THR A 178 10.06 -11.77 15.17
N ASN A 179 9.78 -10.75 14.34
CA ASN A 179 8.44 -10.15 14.24
C ASN A 179 7.39 -11.18 13.80
N GLN A 180 6.28 -11.19 14.52
CA GLN A 180 5.12 -12.05 14.30
C GLN A 180 3.91 -11.29 13.73
N LEU A 181 3.94 -9.95 13.76
CA LEU A 181 2.81 -9.09 13.38
C LEU A 181 2.57 -9.02 11.87
N LEU A 182 3.63 -9.09 11.05
CA LEU A 182 3.50 -8.93 9.60
C LEU A 182 2.70 -10.10 9.01
N ASP A 183 1.58 -9.76 8.38
CA ASP A 183 0.66 -10.67 7.68
C ASP A 183 0.70 -10.46 6.16
N TYR A 184 0.84 -9.22 5.67
CA TYR A 184 0.65 -8.87 4.26
C TYR A 184 1.50 -7.69 3.77
N VAL A 185 2.05 -7.80 2.56
CA VAL A 185 2.67 -6.69 1.82
C VAL A 185 2.22 -6.72 0.36
N SER A 186 1.90 -5.54 -0.17
CA SER A 186 1.77 -5.29 -1.60
C SER A 186 2.43 -3.96 -1.95
N SER A 187 3.41 -4.00 -2.86
CA SER A 187 3.90 -2.84 -3.60
C SER A 187 3.40 -2.97 -5.04
N TRP A 188 2.64 -1.99 -5.50
CA TRP A 188 2.33 -1.81 -6.92
C TRP A 188 3.15 -0.64 -7.45
N ASP A 189 3.81 -0.86 -8.57
CA ASP A 189 4.95 -0.06 -9.01
C ASP A 189 4.75 0.43 -10.45
N LYS A 190 5.69 1.21 -10.97
CA LYS A 190 5.82 1.34 -12.43
C LYS A 190 6.25 0.00 -13.05
N PRO A 191 5.97 -0.26 -14.34
CA PRO A 191 6.53 -1.41 -15.04
C PRO A 191 8.06 -1.45 -14.95
N ARG A 192 8.59 -2.59 -14.50
CA ARG A 192 10.01 -2.90 -14.46
C ARG A 192 10.29 -4.12 -15.33
N HIS A 193 11.53 -4.20 -15.82
CA HIS A 193 12.02 -5.33 -16.58
C HIS A 193 12.77 -6.32 -15.67
N GLU A 194 13.51 -5.79 -14.69
CA GLU A 194 14.21 -6.51 -13.62
C GLU A 194 13.25 -7.25 -12.65
N VAL A 195 13.66 -8.42 -12.15
CA VAL A 195 12.93 -9.27 -11.17
C VAL A 195 13.81 -9.47 -9.92
N SER A 196 13.21 -9.71 -8.75
CA SER A 196 13.94 -9.93 -7.48
C SER A 196 14.33 -11.39 -7.31
N ASN A 197 15.58 -11.69 -6.98
CA ASN A 197 16.05 -13.05 -6.71
C ASN A 197 15.90 -13.43 -5.22
N PHE A 198 15.24 -14.57 -4.99
CA PHE A 198 14.96 -15.10 -3.64
C PHE A 198 15.59 -16.48 -3.38
N ASP A 199 16.45 -17.01 -4.26
CA ASP A 199 17.03 -18.36 -4.16
C ASP A 199 17.77 -18.60 -2.85
N LYS A 200 18.41 -17.55 -2.32
CA LYS A 200 19.13 -17.53 -1.03
C LYS A 200 18.27 -17.91 0.18
N PHE A 201 16.94 -17.90 0.04
CA PHE A 201 15.98 -18.33 1.07
C PHE A 201 15.42 -19.75 0.85
N GLN A 202 15.94 -20.50 -0.13
CA GLN A 202 15.51 -21.84 -0.52
C GLN A 202 13.98 -21.93 -0.77
N PRO A 203 13.47 -21.15 -1.75
CA PRO A 203 12.04 -21.09 -2.05
C PRO A 203 11.48 -22.46 -2.46
N MET A 204 10.36 -22.83 -1.85
CA MET A 204 9.57 -24.00 -2.24
C MET A 204 8.52 -23.61 -3.29
N LEU A 205 8.19 -24.53 -4.20
CA LEU A 205 7.04 -24.37 -5.09
C LEU A 205 5.75 -24.16 -4.28
N TRP A 206 4.91 -23.22 -4.71
CA TRP A 206 3.60 -22.97 -4.11
C TRP A 206 2.70 -24.22 -4.16
N ASP A 207 2.20 -24.63 -2.99
CA ASP A 207 1.33 -25.78 -2.81
C ASP A 207 -0.12 -25.33 -2.58
N PRO A 208 -1.02 -25.40 -3.59
CA PRO A 208 -2.41 -24.97 -3.44
C PRO A 208 -3.19 -25.80 -2.42
N GLN A 209 -2.82 -27.06 -2.17
CA GLN A 209 -3.54 -27.91 -1.21
C GLN A 209 -3.33 -27.43 0.23
N ARG A 210 -2.16 -26.83 0.53
CA ARG A 210 -1.88 -26.14 1.79
C ARG A 210 -2.59 -24.79 1.95
N ARG A 211 -3.10 -24.18 0.86
CA ARG A 211 -3.60 -22.79 0.83
C ARG A 211 -5.13 -22.62 0.73
N SER A 212 -5.90 -23.71 0.72
CA SER A 212 -7.36 -23.77 0.45
C SER A 212 -8.32 -22.88 1.28
N GLN A 213 -7.82 -22.02 2.18
CA GLN A 213 -8.61 -21.07 2.97
C GLN A 213 -8.18 -19.60 2.84
N TYR A 214 -7.11 -19.31 2.08
CA TYR A 214 -6.50 -17.96 2.04
C TYR A 214 -6.15 -17.49 0.61
N TYR A 215 -7.07 -16.70 0.05
CA TYR A 215 -6.96 -15.81 -1.12
C TYR A 215 -6.78 -16.44 -2.52
N ASN A 216 -7.72 -16.11 -3.42
CA ASN A 216 -7.85 -16.66 -4.78
C ASN A 216 -6.98 -15.95 -5.84
N ASP A 217 -6.24 -14.89 -5.48
CA ASP A 217 -5.43 -14.09 -6.42
C ASP A 217 -3.95 -14.56 -6.51
N TYR A 218 -3.56 -15.59 -5.76
CA TYR A 218 -2.19 -16.10 -5.72
C TYR A 218 -1.99 -17.30 -6.64
N HIS A 219 -1.37 -17.03 -7.78
CA HIS A 219 -0.87 -18.03 -8.71
C HIS A 219 0.58 -17.66 -9.08
N GLY A 220 1.46 -18.66 -9.21
CA GLY A 220 2.87 -18.46 -9.60
C GLY A 220 3.79 -17.79 -8.57
N GLY A 221 3.45 -17.83 -7.28
CA GLY A 221 4.37 -17.47 -6.19
C GLY A 221 5.22 -18.65 -5.69
N PHE A 222 6.06 -18.40 -4.69
CA PHE A 222 6.89 -19.41 -4.02
C PHE A 222 6.91 -19.20 -2.49
N ASP A 223 6.92 -20.31 -1.74
CA ASP A 223 6.89 -20.33 -0.27
C ASP A 223 8.31 -20.30 0.32
N ILE A 224 8.61 -19.26 1.08
CA ILE A 224 9.83 -19.12 1.90
C ILE A 224 9.48 -19.46 3.34
N LYS A 225 10.16 -20.45 3.93
CA LYS A 225 9.94 -20.87 5.32
C LYS A 225 11.02 -20.32 6.26
N ARG A 226 10.60 -19.55 7.26
CA ARG A 226 11.45 -18.99 8.32
C ARG A 226 11.77 -20.03 9.40
N ILE A 227 12.86 -19.80 10.14
CA ILE A 227 13.38 -20.70 11.19
C ILE A 227 12.40 -20.97 12.34
N ASP A 228 11.50 -20.03 12.65
CA ASP A 228 10.43 -20.19 13.65
C ASP A 228 9.22 -21.00 13.13
N GLY A 229 9.24 -21.40 11.86
CA GLY A 229 8.21 -22.22 11.22
C GLY A 229 7.20 -21.42 10.40
N LYS A 230 7.14 -20.08 10.55
CA LYS A 230 6.31 -19.21 9.71
C LYS A 230 6.67 -19.34 8.24
N VAL A 231 5.69 -19.20 7.35
CA VAL A 231 5.87 -19.29 5.89
C VAL A 231 5.34 -18.03 5.23
N ALA A 232 6.12 -17.46 4.31
CA ALA A 232 5.66 -16.41 3.42
C ALA A 232 5.63 -16.89 1.98
N THR A 233 4.48 -16.84 1.31
CA THR A 233 4.48 -16.84 -0.16
C THR A 233 4.86 -15.44 -0.61
N VAL A 234 5.89 -15.37 -1.46
CA VAL A 234 6.28 -14.18 -2.22
C VAL A 234 5.91 -14.42 -3.68
N GLY A 235 5.46 -13.38 -4.39
CA GLY A 235 5.11 -13.50 -5.80
C GLY A 235 4.75 -12.18 -6.46
N TYR A 236 4.42 -12.28 -7.74
CA TYR A 236 4.03 -11.17 -8.62
C TYR A 236 2.58 -11.35 -9.05
N ARG A 237 1.81 -10.25 -9.14
CA ARG A 237 0.41 -10.30 -9.57
C ARG A 237 0.32 -10.78 -11.02
N TYR A 238 -0.84 -11.26 -11.44
CA TYR A 238 -1.14 -11.68 -12.82
C TYR A 238 -0.28 -12.81 -13.41
N PHE A 239 0.51 -13.53 -12.58
CA PHE A 239 1.00 -14.88 -12.91
C PHE A 239 -0.14 -15.92 -12.83
N GLN A 240 -1.25 -15.64 -13.51
CA GLN A 240 -2.48 -16.43 -13.46
C GLN A 240 -2.29 -17.81 -14.07
N ALA A 241 -1.90 -18.77 -13.22
CA ALA A 241 -1.86 -20.19 -13.53
C ALA A 241 -3.26 -20.84 -13.62
N SER A 242 -4.33 -20.08 -13.38
CA SER A 242 -5.73 -20.46 -13.66
C SER A 242 -6.62 -19.21 -13.72
N ASN A 243 -7.76 -19.31 -14.40
CA ASN A 243 -8.83 -18.31 -14.31
C ASN A 243 -9.52 -18.44 -12.94
N SER A 244 -9.48 -17.38 -12.14
CA SER A 244 -9.97 -17.40 -10.75
C SER A 244 -11.51 -17.39 -10.59
N GLU A 245 -12.27 -17.40 -11.70
CA GLU A 245 -13.74 -17.49 -11.70
C GLU A 245 -14.25 -18.95 -11.73
N ASP A 246 -13.52 -19.89 -12.35
CA ASP A 246 -14.02 -21.24 -12.65
C ASP A 246 -13.53 -22.35 -11.69
N ASN A 247 -12.53 -22.08 -10.84
CA ASN A 247 -11.78 -23.10 -10.07
C ASN A 247 -11.11 -24.18 -10.95
N GLU A 248 -10.80 -23.89 -12.22
CA GLU A 248 -10.03 -24.83 -13.04
C GLU A 248 -8.64 -25.08 -12.45
N PRO A 249 -8.18 -26.35 -12.35
CA PRO A 249 -6.82 -26.64 -11.92
C PRO A 249 -5.80 -26.12 -12.93
N PRO A 250 -4.61 -25.64 -12.50
CA PRO A 250 -3.60 -25.13 -13.40
C PRO A 250 -3.21 -26.07 -14.53
N LYS A 251 -3.28 -25.56 -15.76
CA LYS A 251 -2.98 -26.31 -16.99
C LYS A 251 -1.45 -26.44 -17.16
N PRO A 252 -0.92 -27.56 -17.69
CA PRO A 252 0.52 -27.86 -17.67
C PRO A 252 1.45 -26.74 -18.15
N HIS A 253 1.09 -26.04 -19.24
CA HIS A 253 1.89 -24.95 -19.79
C HIS A 253 2.08 -23.76 -18.84
N MET A 254 1.21 -23.58 -17.83
CA MET A 254 1.35 -22.52 -16.83
C MET A 254 2.34 -22.90 -15.72
N PHE A 255 2.57 -24.20 -15.48
CA PHE A 255 3.74 -24.65 -14.72
C PHE A 255 5.03 -24.54 -15.55
N GLU A 256 5.00 -24.83 -16.85
CA GLU A 256 6.15 -24.63 -17.74
C GLU A 256 6.55 -23.15 -17.85
N GLU A 257 5.58 -22.22 -17.86
CA GLU A 257 5.83 -20.77 -17.81
C GLU A 257 6.43 -20.34 -16.47
N TYR A 258 5.93 -20.86 -15.35
CA TYR A 258 6.52 -20.65 -14.03
C TYR A 258 7.98 -21.16 -13.98
N ASP A 259 8.22 -22.39 -14.45
CA ASP A 259 9.55 -23.00 -14.45
C ASP A 259 10.52 -22.24 -15.37
N ARG A 260 10.03 -21.73 -16.51
CA ARG A 260 10.80 -20.85 -17.41
C ARG A 260 11.10 -19.50 -16.78
N VAL A 261 10.16 -18.88 -16.08
CA VAL A 261 10.39 -17.59 -15.40
C VAL A 261 11.33 -17.74 -14.22
N SER A 262 11.24 -18.82 -13.45
CA SER A 262 12.21 -19.18 -12.41
C SER A 262 13.62 -19.32 -13.00
N ARG A 263 13.78 -20.04 -14.12
CA ARG A 263 15.07 -20.18 -14.81
C ARG A 263 15.62 -18.87 -15.37
N VAL A 264 14.79 -18.06 -16.03
CA VAL A 264 15.19 -16.77 -16.64
C VAL A 264 15.44 -15.68 -15.59
N SER A 265 14.80 -15.74 -14.42
CA SER A 265 15.15 -14.89 -13.28
C SER A 265 16.48 -15.27 -12.62
N ASN A 266 17.06 -16.40 -13.01
CA ASN A 266 18.24 -17.02 -12.40
C ASN A 266 19.38 -17.27 -13.42
N SER A 267 19.24 -16.79 -14.67
CA SER A 267 20.32 -16.74 -15.67
C SER A 267 21.07 -15.42 -15.57
N GLU A 268 22.41 -15.45 -15.59
CA GLU A 268 23.25 -14.23 -15.57
C GLU A 268 23.19 -13.46 -16.91
N ASP A 269 22.76 -14.13 -17.97
CA ASP A 269 22.58 -13.58 -19.31
C ASP A 269 21.40 -12.59 -19.34
N ASN A 270 21.74 -11.30 -19.40
CA ASN A 270 20.80 -10.21 -19.71
C ASN A 270 20.55 -10.17 -21.22
N ASP A 271 19.92 -11.21 -21.76
CA ASP A 271 19.54 -11.26 -23.17
C ASP A 271 18.60 -10.09 -23.49
N GLU A 272 18.97 -9.30 -24.50
CA GLU A 272 18.21 -8.13 -24.92
C GLU A 272 16.79 -8.54 -25.39
N GLU A 273 15.77 -7.73 -25.13
CA GLU A 273 14.34 -8.14 -25.18
C GLU A 273 13.84 -8.66 -26.56
N GLU A 274 14.65 -8.65 -27.61
CA GLU A 274 14.27 -9.06 -28.97
C GLU A 274 14.15 -10.59 -29.18
N GLU A 275 14.87 -11.44 -28.42
CA GLU A 275 14.74 -12.91 -28.54
C GLU A 275 13.68 -13.55 -27.62
N ILE A 276 13.00 -12.78 -26.76
CA ILE A 276 11.83 -13.28 -26.02
C ILE A 276 10.58 -13.17 -26.91
N GLU A 277 10.58 -13.87 -28.05
CA GLU A 277 9.35 -14.11 -28.81
C GLU A 277 8.37 -14.93 -27.95
N ASP A 278 7.34 -14.24 -27.43
CA ASP A 278 6.27 -14.84 -26.62
C ASP A 278 5.56 -15.98 -27.35
N VAL A 279 5.96 -17.22 -27.05
CA VAL A 279 5.16 -18.42 -27.35
C VAL A 279 3.98 -18.48 -26.37
N ILE A 280 3.04 -17.56 -26.54
CA ILE A 280 1.70 -17.62 -25.93
C ILE A 280 0.92 -18.66 -26.73
N VAL A 281 0.86 -19.87 -26.17
CA VAL A 281 0.05 -20.97 -26.72
C VAL A 281 -1.41 -20.59 -26.57
N VAL A 282 -2.06 -20.21 -27.68
CA VAL A 282 -3.49 -19.88 -27.69
C VAL A 282 -4.29 -21.18 -27.68
N PRO A 283 -5.10 -21.48 -26.64
CA PRO A 283 -5.82 -22.74 -26.57
C PRO A 283 -6.94 -22.83 -27.62
N GLU A 284 -7.24 -24.04 -28.07
CA GLU A 284 -8.38 -24.28 -28.95
C GLU A 284 -9.70 -23.86 -28.26
N GLY A 285 -10.60 -23.24 -29.02
CA GLY A 285 -11.88 -22.73 -28.51
C GLY A 285 -11.83 -21.35 -27.83
N VAL A 286 -10.65 -20.76 -27.60
CA VAL A 286 -10.51 -19.41 -26.99
C VAL A 286 -10.53 -18.28 -28.05
N VAL A 287 -10.58 -18.64 -29.34
CA VAL A 287 -10.64 -17.70 -30.46
C VAL A 287 -12.04 -17.73 -31.09
N ASP A 288 -12.69 -16.57 -31.14
CA ASP A 288 -14.02 -16.36 -31.71
C ASP A 288 -14.05 -15.12 -32.65
N GLU A 289 -15.23 -14.69 -33.13
CA GLU A 289 -15.35 -13.54 -34.05
C GLU A 289 -15.02 -12.17 -33.42
N TYR A 290 -14.98 -12.08 -32.08
CA TYR A 290 -14.62 -10.88 -31.30
C TYR A 290 -13.21 -10.99 -30.68
N ASN A 291 -12.79 -12.18 -30.27
CA ASN A 291 -11.49 -12.50 -29.68
C ASN A 291 -10.58 -13.19 -30.69
N THR A 292 -9.82 -12.42 -31.46
CA THR A 292 -8.82 -12.97 -32.38
C THR A 292 -7.62 -13.57 -31.64
N LYS A 293 -6.92 -14.52 -32.26
CA LYS A 293 -5.65 -15.07 -31.76
C LYS A 293 -4.65 -13.97 -31.37
N GLN A 294 -4.59 -12.89 -32.16
CA GLN A 294 -3.74 -11.74 -31.89
C GLN A 294 -4.18 -10.95 -30.64
N ARG A 295 -5.48 -10.69 -30.46
CA ARG A 295 -6.00 -10.05 -29.24
C ARG A 295 -5.68 -10.83 -27.97
N TYR A 296 -5.78 -12.16 -28.03
CA TYR A 296 -5.40 -13.03 -26.92
C TYR A 296 -3.90 -12.90 -26.58
N ILE A 297 -3.03 -12.95 -27.59
CA ILE A 297 -1.58 -12.77 -27.44
C ILE A 297 -1.25 -11.37 -26.87
N GLU A 298 -1.85 -10.31 -27.41
CA GLU A 298 -1.65 -8.93 -26.93
C GLU A 298 -2.16 -8.74 -25.49
N TYR A 299 -3.29 -9.36 -25.14
CA TYR A 299 -3.81 -9.35 -23.77
C TYR A 299 -2.86 -10.05 -22.79
N HIS A 300 -2.39 -11.26 -23.10
CA HIS A 300 -1.47 -11.99 -22.23
C HIS A 300 -0.08 -11.34 -22.15
N LYS A 301 0.48 -10.80 -23.26
CA LYS A 301 1.68 -9.94 -23.24
C LYS A 301 1.49 -8.76 -22.27
N ARG A 302 0.33 -8.11 -22.31
CA ARG A 302 0.01 -7.00 -21.40
C ARG A 302 -0.13 -7.45 -19.95
N GLN A 303 -0.83 -8.56 -19.65
CA GLN A 303 -0.95 -9.07 -18.27
C GLN A 303 0.40 -9.50 -17.70
N ARG A 304 1.27 -10.16 -18.47
CA ARG A 304 2.66 -10.45 -18.07
C ARG A 304 3.42 -9.17 -17.72
N LYS A 305 3.33 -8.13 -18.56
CA LYS A 305 3.98 -6.83 -18.32
C LYS A 305 3.40 -6.09 -17.11
N GLU A 306 2.08 -6.12 -16.91
CA GLU A 306 1.38 -5.53 -15.76
C GLU A 306 1.61 -6.30 -14.45
N GLY A 307 1.93 -7.59 -14.52
CA GLY A 307 2.25 -8.44 -13.37
C GLY A 307 3.62 -8.17 -12.76
N ARG A 308 4.65 -8.01 -13.61
CA ARG A 308 6.01 -7.60 -13.20
C ARG A 308 6.04 -6.24 -12.46
N CYS A 309 5.00 -5.41 -12.60
CA CYS A 309 4.82 -4.15 -11.85
C CYS A 309 4.49 -4.33 -10.35
N SER A 310 4.64 -5.52 -9.75
CA SER A 310 4.09 -5.74 -8.40
C SER A 310 4.80 -6.78 -7.55
N PHE A 311 5.33 -6.35 -6.40
CA PHE A 311 5.77 -7.24 -5.34
C PHE A 311 4.63 -7.53 -4.38
N MET A 312 4.34 -8.79 -4.10
CA MET A 312 3.34 -9.20 -3.12
C MET A 312 3.87 -10.31 -2.20
N MET A 313 3.48 -10.27 -0.92
CA MET A 313 3.92 -11.22 0.11
C MET A 313 2.80 -11.45 1.13
N ILE A 314 2.45 -12.70 1.42
CA ILE A 314 1.56 -13.06 2.56
C ILE A 314 2.30 -14.01 3.49
N VAL A 315 2.28 -13.68 4.77
CA VAL A 315 2.85 -14.47 5.87
C VAL A 315 1.74 -15.29 6.55
N TRP A 316 2.07 -16.49 7.00
CA TRP A 316 1.38 -17.19 8.08
C TRP A 316 2.38 -17.67 9.13
#